data_AF-X1LV47-F1
#
_entry.id   AF-X1LV47-F1
#
_cell.length_a   1.000
_cell.length_b   1.000
_cell.length_c   1.000
_cell.angle_alpha   90.00
_cell.angle_beta   90.00
_cell.angle_gamma   90.00
#
_symmetry.space_group_name_H-M   'P 1'
#
loop_
_entity.id
_entity.type
_entity.pdbx_description
1 polymer ?
#
loop_
_entity_poly.entity_id
_entity_poly.type
_entity_poly.pdbx_seq_one_letter_code
_entity_poly.pdbx_strand_id
1 'polypeptide(L)'
;TAQRLQLCRVFTGYSQNVEKQKQFFDRFLKGIDNQVKNWPKVTLEIREKFYVGNSRIENEWPLARTQYTKLFLNASEGKLSKSPFIKEAQVRYNVNDITDRTQNAQFEFKFDEKTELTGYMKLKLWVQADGSDDMD
;
A
#
# COMPACT_ATOMS: atom_id res chain seq x y z
N THR A 1 16.41 13.20 19.09
CA THR A 1 15.90 11.85 19.41
C THR A 1 15.68 11.11 18.10
N ALA A 2 16.61 10.27 17.69
CA ALA A 2 16.65 9.68 16.36
C ALA A 2 15.72 8.46 16.26
N GLN A 3 14.59 8.60 15.56
CA GLN A 3 13.78 7.46 15.15
C GLN A 3 14.39 6.83 13.90
N ARG A 4 15.09 5.73 14.13
CA ARG A 4 15.65 4.85 13.11
C ARG A 4 14.51 4.17 12.36
N LEU A 5 14.40 4.46 11.05
CA LEU A 5 13.53 3.76 10.11
C LEU A 5 13.80 2.26 10.16
N GLN A 6 12.92 1.51 10.82
CA GLN A 6 12.87 0.05 10.71
C GLN A 6 11.88 -0.32 9.62
N LEU A 7 12.43 -0.88 8.53
CA LEU A 7 11.69 -1.45 7.42
C LEU A 7 10.62 -2.45 7.88
N CYS A 8 9.46 -2.38 7.22
CA CYS A 8 8.29 -3.24 7.37
C CYS A 8 8.70 -4.73 7.43
N ARG A 9 8.69 -5.34 8.62
CA ARG A 9 8.91 -6.77 8.81
C ARG A 9 7.56 -7.47 8.89
N VAL A 10 7.23 -8.26 7.87
CA VAL A 10 6.24 -9.34 8.00
C VAL A 10 6.66 -10.23 9.18
N PHE A 11 5.73 -10.52 10.10
CA PHE A 11 5.93 -11.23 11.37
C PHE A 11 6.41 -12.68 11.25
N THR A 12 7.63 -12.81 10.77
CA THR A 12 8.47 -14.00 10.76
C THR A 12 9.83 -13.49 11.21
N GLY A 13 10.37 -14.02 12.31
CA GLY A 13 11.68 -13.60 12.80
C GLY A 13 12.73 -13.65 11.68
N TYR A 14 13.73 -12.75 11.72
CA TYR A 14 14.78 -12.70 10.69
C TYR A 14 15.37 -14.09 10.38
N SER A 15 15.57 -14.91 11.41
CA SER A 15 16.02 -16.31 11.29
C SER A 15 15.04 -17.21 10.52
N GLN A 16 13.73 -17.03 10.69
CA GLN A 16 12.71 -17.85 10.03
C GLN A 16 12.64 -17.57 8.52
N ASN A 17 12.81 -16.30 8.12
CA ASN A 17 12.84 -15.94 6.69
C ASN A 17 14.12 -16.40 6.01
N VAL A 18 15.27 -16.32 6.70
CA VAL A 18 16.53 -16.90 6.22
C VAL A 18 16.39 -18.40 6.01
N GLU A 19 15.77 -19.11 6.96
CA GLU A 19 15.54 -20.54 6.85
C GLU A 19 14.56 -20.91 5.72
N LYS A 20 13.50 -20.11 5.51
CA LYS A 20 12.62 -20.27 4.34
C LYS A 20 13.38 -20.07 3.02
N GLN A 21 14.21 -19.04 2.91
CA GLN A 21 15.02 -18.82 1.70
C GLN A 21 15.99 -19.98 1.45
N LYS A 22 16.64 -20.46 2.51
CA LYS A 22 17.52 -21.63 2.44
C LYS A 22 16.77 -22.86 1.90
N GLN A 23 15.62 -23.21 2.46
CA GLN A 23 14.84 -24.36 2.00
C GLN A 23 14.41 -24.23 0.54
N PHE A 24 14.01 -23.02 0.11
CA PHE A 24 13.70 -22.74 -1.29
C PHE A 24 14.90 -23.00 -2.20
N PHE A 25 16.08 -22.49 -1.85
CA PHE A 25 17.30 -22.71 -2.63
C PHE A 25 17.78 -24.16 -2.60
N ASP A 26 17.71 -24.83 -1.45
CA ASP A 26 18.05 -26.25 -1.34
C ASP A 26 17.17 -27.10 -2.28
N ARG A 27 15.89 -26.74 -2.44
CA ARG A 27 15.00 -27.42 -3.39
C ARG A 27 15.35 -27.17 -4.85
N PHE A 28 15.46 -25.90 -5.25
CA PHE A 28 15.55 -25.54 -6.67
C PHE A 28 16.98 -25.46 -7.22
N LEU A 29 17.98 -25.20 -6.36
CA LEU A 29 19.38 -25.09 -6.77
C LEU A 29 20.19 -26.34 -6.45
N LYS A 30 19.83 -27.10 -5.41
CA LYS A 30 20.55 -28.34 -5.02
C LYS A 30 19.76 -29.63 -5.26
N GLY A 31 18.48 -29.54 -5.67
CA GLY A 31 17.63 -30.71 -5.89
C GLY A 31 17.23 -31.48 -4.63
N ILE A 32 17.39 -30.89 -3.44
CA ILE A 32 17.03 -31.55 -2.17
C ILE A 32 15.50 -31.53 -2.03
N ASP A 33 14.85 -32.69 -1.85
CA ASP A 33 13.40 -32.73 -1.60
C ASP A 33 13.07 -32.21 -0.20
N ASN A 34 12.08 -31.32 -0.12
CA ASN A 34 11.61 -30.72 1.11
C ASN A 34 10.16 -30.19 0.95
N GLN A 35 9.61 -29.58 2.00
CA GLN A 35 8.22 -29.09 2.03
C GLN A 35 7.91 -27.89 1.12
N VAL A 36 8.88 -27.30 0.40
CA VAL A 36 8.65 -26.07 -0.40
C VAL A 36 7.53 -26.27 -1.43
N LYS A 37 7.38 -27.48 -1.98
CA LYS A 37 6.29 -27.84 -2.92
C LYS A 37 4.89 -27.69 -2.33
N ASN A 38 4.77 -27.69 -1.00
CA ASN A 38 3.50 -27.56 -0.28
C ASN A 38 3.27 -26.14 0.25
N TRP A 39 4.20 -25.20 0.03
CA TRP A 39 4.04 -23.84 0.52
C TRP A 39 2.93 -23.09 -0.22
N PRO A 40 2.21 -22.20 0.47
CA PRO A 40 1.28 -21.30 -0.18
C PRO A 40 2.03 -20.41 -1.18
N LYS A 41 1.42 -20.18 -2.35
CA LYS A 41 1.99 -19.30 -3.39
C LYS A 41 2.11 -17.86 -2.91
N VAL A 42 1.13 -17.41 -2.12
CA VAL A 42 1.07 -16.06 -1.60
C VAL A 42 0.75 -16.12 -0.10
N THR A 43 1.52 -15.38 0.69
CA THR A 43 1.23 -15.13 2.11
C THR A 43 1.34 -13.63 2.34
N LEU A 44 0.29 -13.02 2.85
CA LEU A 44 0.16 -11.57 3.05
C LEU A 44 -0.02 -11.26 4.53
N GLU A 45 0.45 -10.09 4.96
CA GLU A 45 0.09 -9.53 6.26
C GLU A 45 -1.05 -8.52 6.09
N ILE A 46 -2.19 -8.80 6.71
CA ILE A 46 -3.31 -7.86 6.82
C ILE A 46 -3.04 -6.97 8.03
N ARG A 47 -2.47 -5.79 7.77
CA ARG A 47 -2.05 -4.83 8.79
C ARG A 47 -3.23 -4.04 9.35
N GLU A 48 -3.26 -3.87 10.67
CA GLU A 48 -4.23 -3.02 11.37
C GLU A 48 -3.55 -1.80 11.99
N LYS A 49 -2.41 -2.00 12.68
CA LYS A 49 -1.59 -0.96 13.31
C LYS A 49 -0.12 -1.34 13.27
N PHE A 50 0.76 -0.48 13.78
CA PHE A 50 2.18 -0.79 13.92
C PHE A 50 2.38 -2.06 14.74
N TYR A 51 3.08 -3.05 14.17
CA TYR A 51 3.25 -4.39 14.77
C TYR A 51 1.95 -5.14 15.11
N VAL A 52 0.82 -4.80 14.48
CA VAL A 52 -0.44 -5.53 14.65
C VAL A 52 -1.00 -5.87 13.28
N GLY A 53 -1.01 -7.16 12.98
CA GLY A 53 -1.52 -7.69 11.73
C GLY A 53 -1.68 -9.20 11.80
N ASN A 54 -2.42 -9.76 10.85
CA ASN A 54 -2.65 -11.19 10.74
C ASN A 54 -2.10 -11.72 9.41
N SER A 55 -1.44 -12.87 9.45
CA SER A 55 -1.01 -13.55 8.24
C SER A 55 -2.18 -14.23 7.56
N ARG A 56 -2.30 -14.08 6.24
CA ARG A 56 -3.32 -14.74 5.41
C ARG A 56 -2.69 -15.38 4.18
N ILE A 57 -3.08 -16.62 3.92
CA ILE A 57 -2.69 -17.37 2.72
C ILE A 57 -3.63 -17.04 1.57
N GLU A 58 -3.07 -16.89 0.38
CA GLU A 58 -3.81 -16.67 -0.87
C GLU A 58 -3.27 -17.58 -1.97
N ASN A 59 -4.14 -17.91 -2.92
CA ASN A 59 -3.79 -18.78 -4.05
C ASN A 59 -3.04 -18.04 -5.16
N GLU A 60 -3.22 -16.73 -5.24
CA GLU A 60 -2.77 -15.90 -6.36
C GLU A 60 -2.62 -14.44 -5.92
N TRP A 61 -1.90 -13.69 -6.75
CA TRP A 61 -1.81 -12.25 -6.66
C TRP A 61 -1.85 -11.69 -8.10
N PRO A 62 -2.73 -10.74 -8.43
CA PRO A 62 -3.73 -10.08 -7.56
C PRO A 62 -4.83 -11.03 -7.07
N LEU A 63 -5.53 -10.66 -6.00
CA LEU A 63 -6.63 -11.49 -5.50
C LEU A 63 -7.80 -11.47 -6.49
N ALA A 64 -8.28 -12.62 -6.98
CA ALA A 64 -9.41 -12.64 -7.93
C ALA A 64 -10.68 -11.95 -7.39
N ARG A 65 -10.87 -11.96 -6.07
CA ARG A 65 -12.01 -11.33 -5.40
C ARG A 65 -11.83 -9.84 -5.11
N THR A 66 -10.77 -9.19 -5.61
CA THR A 66 -10.58 -7.75 -5.45
C THR A 66 -11.70 -6.98 -6.18
N GLN A 67 -12.39 -6.10 -5.44
CA GLN A 67 -13.39 -5.19 -6.00
C GLN A 67 -12.80 -3.78 -6.10
N TYR A 68 -12.43 -3.36 -7.32
CA TYR A 68 -11.91 -2.01 -7.56
C TYR A 68 -13.03 -0.98 -7.45
N THR A 69 -13.07 -0.28 -6.32
CA THR A 69 -14.07 0.75 -6.01
C THR A 69 -13.48 2.14 -6.26
N LYS A 70 -14.15 2.96 -7.07
CA LYS A 70 -13.72 4.34 -7.32
C LYS A 70 -14.14 5.24 -6.15
N LEU A 71 -13.19 6.07 -5.71
CA LEU A 71 -13.45 7.21 -4.85
C LEU A 71 -13.05 8.48 -5.62
N PHE A 72 -13.94 9.46 -5.66
CA PHE A 72 -13.76 10.73 -6.35
C PHE A 72 -13.26 11.79 -5.37
N LEU A 73 -12.36 12.66 -5.81
CA LEU A 73 -11.76 13.72 -4.99
C LEU A 73 -12.62 14.98 -5.02
N ASN A 74 -12.78 15.62 -3.86
CA ASN A 74 -13.31 16.97 -3.71
C ASN A 74 -12.23 17.90 -3.14
N ALA A 75 -11.70 18.77 -3.99
CA ALA A 75 -10.64 19.71 -3.63
C ALA A 75 -11.09 20.86 -2.72
N SER A 76 -12.38 21.19 -2.65
CA SER A 76 -12.86 22.26 -1.76
C SER A 76 -12.98 21.82 -0.30
N GLU A 77 -13.23 20.52 -0.07
CA GLU A 77 -13.45 19.98 1.27
C GLU A 77 -12.32 19.07 1.75
N GLY A 78 -11.38 18.69 0.89
CA GLY A 78 -10.37 17.69 1.21
C GLY A 78 -10.99 16.32 1.52
N LYS A 79 -12.01 15.92 0.75
CA LYS A 79 -12.76 14.67 0.97
C LYS A 79 -12.79 13.79 -0.26
N LEU A 80 -13.01 12.51 0.01
CA LEU A 80 -13.31 11.47 -0.98
C LEU A 80 -14.79 11.06 -0.89
N SER A 81 -15.38 10.65 -2.00
CA SER A 81 -16.74 10.11 -2.04
C SER A 81 -16.86 8.98 -3.05
N LYS A 82 -17.81 8.06 -2.83
CA LYS A 82 -18.19 7.01 -3.80
C LYS A 82 -18.92 7.58 -5.03
N SER A 83 -19.51 8.78 -4.89
CA SER A 83 -20.19 9.49 -5.96
C SER A 83 -19.34 10.66 -6.47
N PRO A 84 -19.40 10.99 -7.77
CA PRO A 84 -18.69 12.14 -8.31
C PRO A 84 -19.27 13.46 -7.77
N PHE A 85 -18.41 14.47 -7.68
CA PHE A 85 -18.80 15.84 -7.34
C PHE A 85 -19.15 16.61 -8.61
N ILE A 86 -20.20 17.43 -8.57
CA ILE A 86 -20.68 18.20 -9.73
C ILE A 86 -19.95 19.54 -9.84
N LYS A 87 -19.61 20.15 -8.70
CA LYS A 87 -18.95 21.45 -8.66
C LYS A 87 -17.44 21.27 -8.83
N GLU A 88 -16.89 21.97 -9.81
CA GLU A 88 -15.43 22.04 -10.00
C GLU A 88 -14.76 22.77 -8.84
N ALA A 89 -13.60 22.26 -8.44
CA ALA A 89 -12.76 22.84 -7.42
C ALA A 89 -11.30 22.46 -7.67
N GLN A 90 -10.38 23.30 -7.21
CA GLN A 90 -8.94 23.03 -7.22
C GLN A 90 -8.35 23.30 -5.84
N VAL A 91 -7.24 22.64 -5.54
CA VAL A 91 -6.42 22.89 -4.35
C VAL A 91 -4.99 23.12 -4.82
N ARG A 92 -4.29 24.04 -4.15
CA ARG A 92 -2.90 24.40 -4.44
C ARG A 92 -2.09 24.25 -3.17
N TYR A 93 -0.83 23.85 -3.32
CA TYR A 93 0.14 23.79 -2.24
C TYR A 93 1.49 24.26 -2.77
N ASN A 94 2.32 24.80 -1.87
CA ASN A 94 3.69 25.18 -2.22
C ASN A 94 4.58 23.94 -2.31
N VAL A 95 5.71 24.03 -3.00
CA VAL A 95 6.71 22.94 -3.11
C VAL A 95 8.11 23.42 -2.76
N ASN A 96 8.21 24.55 -2.04
CA ASN A 96 9.48 25.21 -1.77
C ASN A 96 10.24 24.62 -0.58
N ASP A 97 9.60 23.78 0.24
CA ASP A 97 10.25 23.06 1.34
C ASP A 97 9.79 21.60 1.41
N ILE A 98 10.65 20.68 0.98
CA ILE A 98 10.39 19.23 0.98
C ILE A 98 10.31 18.63 2.40
N THR A 99 10.75 19.35 3.41
CA THR A 99 10.68 18.92 4.82
C THR A 99 9.37 19.33 5.48
N ASP A 100 8.67 20.33 4.93
CA ASP A 100 7.38 20.79 5.41
C ASP A 100 6.26 19.84 4.99
N ARG A 101 5.84 18.98 5.92
CA ARG A 101 4.74 18.02 5.72
C ARG A 101 3.36 18.66 5.69
N THR A 102 3.24 19.98 5.76
CA THR A 102 1.95 20.69 5.58
C THR A 102 1.74 21.12 4.13
N GLN A 103 2.80 21.14 3.32
CA GLN A 103 2.76 21.50 1.91
C GLN A 103 2.26 20.34 1.03
N ASN A 104 0.97 20.02 1.17
CA ASN A 104 0.30 18.99 0.38
C ASN A 104 -1.22 19.21 0.30
N ALA A 105 -1.86 18.50 -0.62
CA ALA A 105 -3.29 18.32 -0.65
C ALA A 105 -3.69 17.01 0.04
N GLN A 106 -4.58 17.07 1.03
CA GLN A 106 -5.08 15.91 1.77
C GLN A 106 -6.53 15.64 1.45
N PHE A 107 -6.87 14.36 1.32
CA PHE A 107 -8.22 13.90 1.04
C PHE A 107 -8.58 12.75 1.96
N GLU A 108 -9.69 12.89 2.68
CA GLU A 108 -10.11 11.89 3.66
C GLU A 108 -11.35 11.12 3.20
N PHE A 109 -11.35 9.82 3.47
CA PHE A 109 -12.51 8.95 3.36
C PHE A 109 -12.73 8.24 4.69
N LYS A 110 -13.94 8.32 5.24
CA LYS A 110 -14.32 7.52 6.41
C LYS A 110 -15.08 6.30 5.94
N PHE A 111 -14.61 5.11 6.32
CA PHE A 111 -15.35 3.88 6.12
C PHE A 111 -16.47 3.75 7.15
N ASP A 112 -17.65 3.34 6.69
CA ASP A 112 -18.82 3.11 7.56
C ASP A 112 -18.76 1.74 8.25
N GLU A 113 -17.91 0.84 7.77
CA GLU A 113 -17.72 -0.50 8.27
C GLU A 113 -16.25 -0.94 8.16
N LYS A 114 -15.91 -2.04 8.84
CA LYS A 114 -14.57 -2.62 8.75
C LYS A 114 -14.28 -3.01 7.31
N THR A 115 -13.30 -2.33 6.71
CA THR A 115 -12.93 -2.49 5.31
C THR A 115 -11.48 -2.91 5.20
N GLU A 116 -11.20 -3.93 4.38
CA GLU A 116 -9.84 -4.35 4.05
C GLU A 116 -9.46 -3.83 2.67
N LEU A 117 -8.30 -3.18 2.57
CA LEU A 117 -7.70 -2.76 1.30
C LEU A 117 -6.48 -3.63 1.00
N THR A 118 -6.66 -4.65 0.16
CA THR A 118 -5.58 -5.55 -0.26
C THR A 118 -5.54 -5.65 -1.77
N GLY A 119 -4.45 -5.16 -2.37
CA GLY A 119 -4.26 -5.15 -3.81
C GLY A 119 -3.56 -3.89 -4.28
N TYR A 120 -3.66 -3.62 -5.57
CA TYR A 120 -3.15 -2.40 -6.17
C TYR A 120 -4.09 -1.21 -5.93
N MET A 121 -3.50 -0.04 -5.78
CA MET A 121 -4.21 1.25 -5.73
C MET A 121 -3.75 2.11 -6.89
N LYS A 122 -4.67 2.89 -7.46
CA LYS A 122 -4.39 3.83 -8.56
C LYS A 122 -5.05 5.16 -8.24
N LEU A 123 -4.24 6.22 -8.29
CA LEU A 123 -4.71 7.60 -8.18
C LEU A 123 -4.68 8.23 -9.57
N LYS A 124 -5.82 8.77 -10.03
CA LYS A 124 -5.90 9.56 -11.25
C LYS A 124 -6.12 11.01 -10.84
N LEU A 125 -5.22 11.90 -11.26
CA LEU A 125 -5.30 13.33 -10.96
C LEU A 125 -5.41 14.13 -12.26
N TRP A 126 -6.00 15.32 -12.14
CA TRP A 126 -5.88 16.40 -13.10
C TRP A 126 -5.03 17.46 -12.43
N VAL A 127 -3.91 17.81 -13.04
CA VAL A 127 -2.79 18.49 -12.37
C VAL A 127 -2.19 19.53 -13.30
N GLN A 128 -1.62 20.56 -12.69
CA GLN A 128 -0.90 21.63 -13.36
C GLN A 128 0.24 22.07 -12.45
N ALA A 129 1.44 22.22 -13.03
CA ALA A 129 2.54 22.91 -12.38
C ALA A 129 2.42 24.41 -12.64
N ASP A 130 2.49 25.23 -11.59
CA ASP A 130 2.50 26.69 -11.72
C ASP A 130 3.96 27.18 -11.70
N GLY A 131 4.42 27.74 -12.82
CA GLY A 131 5.81 28.20 -12.97
C GLY A 131 6.84 27.13 -13.37
N SER A 132 6.40 25.94 -13.80
CA SER A 132 7.24 24.87 -14.33
C SER A 132 6.54 24.18 -15.52
N ASP A 133 7.31 23.56 -16.41
CA ASP A 133 6.82 22.74 -17.53
C ASP A 133 6.77 21.23 -17.20
N ASP A 134 7.26 20.84 -16.02
CA ASP A 134 7.26 19.46 -15.53
C ASP A 134 6.86 19.36 -14.04
N MET A 135 6.41 18.17 -13.61
CA MET A 135 6.02 17.85 -12.24
C MET A 135 6.08 16.34 -11.95
N ASP A 136 6.60 16.01 -10.77
CA ASP A 136 6.55 14.68 -10.14
C ASP A 136 5.35 14.51 -9.19
#